data_AF-A0A3B9TPB9-F1
#
_entry.id   AF-A0A3B9TPB9-F1
#
_cell.length_a   1.000
_cell.length_b   1.000
_cell.length_c   1.000
_cell.angle_alpha   90.00
_cell.angle_beta   90.00
_cell.angle_gamma   90.00
#
_symmetry.space_group_name_H-M   'P 1'
#
loop_
_entity.id
_entity.type
_entity.pdbx_description
1 polymer ?
#
loop_
_entity_poly.entity_id
_entity_poly.type
_entity_poly.pdbx_seq_one_letter_code
_entity_poly.pdbx_strand_id
1 'polypeptide(L)' 'MKVMNFIREARAELKKVTWPSRQQVWYSTLIVIAVTFMVAAYLGLVDLLLTAVFSRIVQ' A
#
# COMPACT_ATOMS: atom_id res chain seq x y z
N MET A 1 10.16 37.62 -12.47
CA MET A 1 10.92 36.35 -12.40
C MET A 1 10.93 35.75 -10.98
N LYS A 2 9.76 35.55 -10.33
CA LYS A 2 9.69 34.95 -8.98
C LYS A 2 9.54 33.42 -9.01
N VAL A 3 8.85 32.90 -10.03
CA VAL A 3 8.57 31.45 -10.20
C VAL A 3 9.86 30.64 -10.41
N MET A 4 10.82 31.17 -11.17
CA MET A 4 12.10 30.49 -11.41
C MET A 4 12.91 30.26 -10.13
N ASN A 5 12.89 31.25 -9.23
CA ASN A 5 13.55 31.15 -7.92
C ASN A 5 12.79 30.18 -7.00
N PHE A 6 11.46 30.20 -7.03
CA PHE A 6 10.60 29.31 -6.25
C PHE A 6 10.82 27.83 -6.61
N ILE A 7 10.92 27.50 -7.90
CA ILE A 7 11.22 26.13 -8.35
C ILE A 7 12.63 25.72 -7.95
N ARG A 8 13.59 26.65 -7.97
CA ARG A 8 14.98 26.39 -7.57
C ARG A 8 15.12 26.12 -6.07
N GLU A 9 14.38 26.85 -5.24
CA GLU A 9 14.30 26.62 -3.78
C GLU A 9 13.56 25.32 -3.44
N ALA A 10 12.42 25.06 -4.08
CA ALA A 10 11.67 23.81 -3.91
C ALA A 10 12.52 22.58 -4.28
N ARG A 11 13.32 22.67 -5.37
CA ARG A 11 14.24 21.59 -5.76
C ARG A 11 15.39 21.41 -4.78
N ALA A 12 15.81 22.46 -4.08
CA ALA A 12 16.84 22.39 -3.05
C ALA A 12 16.31 21.74 -1.75
N GLU A 13 15.06 22.02 -1.36
CA GLU A 13 14.37 21.36 -0.24
C GLU A 13 14.05 19.89 -0.53
N LEU A 14 13.57 19.58 -1.74
CA LEU A 14 13.36 18.19 -2.18
C LEU A 14 14.64 17.36 -2.17
N LYS A 15 15.81 18.00 -2.22
CA LYS A 15 17.12 17.33 -2.11
C LYS A 15 17.54 17.06 -0.66
N LYS A 16 16.95 17.76 0.31
CA LYS A 16 17.09 17.46 1.75
C LYS A 16 16.14 16.34 2.19
N VAL A 17 15.12 16.03 1.40
CA VAL A 17 14.28 14.85 1.64
C VAL A 17 15.15 13.61 1.48
N THR A 18 15.37 12.90 2.58
CA THR A 18 16.02 11.61 2.62
C THR A 18 15.14 10.59 1.91
N TRP A 19 15.30 10.51 0.59
CA TRP A 19 14.64 9.49 -0.19
C TRP A 19 15.11 8.11 0.27
N PRO A 20 14.17 7.20 0.57
CA PRO A 20 14.52 5.84 0.95
C PRO A 20 15.33 5.19 -0.19
N SER A 21 16.32 4.38 0.18
CA SER A 21 17.12 3.67 -0.80
C SER A 21 16.22 2.76 -1.66
N ARG A 22 16.58 2.57 -2.94
CA ARG A 22 15.80 1.71 -3.86
C ARG A 22 15.53 0.33 -3.28
N GLN A 23 16.46 -0.19 -2.48
CA GLN A 23 16.35 -1.47 -1.79
C GLN A 23 15.23 -1.46 -0.73
N GLN A 24 15.14 -0.39 0.07
CA GLN A 24 14.12 -0.26 1.10
C GLN A 24 12.72 -0.16 0.50
N VAL A 25 12.58 0.52 -0.65
CA VAL A 25 11.32 0.59 -1.39
C VAL A 25 10.89 -0.80 -1.87
N TRP A 26 11.82 -1.60 -2.39
CA TRP A 26 11.53 -2.98 -2.83
C TRP A 26 11.08 -3.89 -1.68
N TYR A 27 11.76 -3.83 -0.53
CA TYR A 27 11.35 -4.61 0.64
C TYR A 27 9.98 -4.20 1.15
N SER A 28 9.70 -2.90 1.26
CA SER A 28 8.38 -2.40 1.68
C SER A 28 7.27 -2.87 0.73
N THR A 29 7.50 -2.82 -0.58
CA THR A 29 6.51 -3.30 -1.56
C THR A 29 6.27 -4.80 -1.44
N LEU A 30 7.33 -5.61 -1.25
CA LEU A 30 7.20 -7.06 -1.09
C LEU A 30 6.38 -7.41 0.16
N ILE A 31 6.63 -6.72 1.28
CA ILE A 31 5.88 -6.90 2.52
C ILE A 31 4.41 -6.56 2.32
N VAL A 32 4.11 -5.42 1.68
CA VAL A 32 2.73 -5.00 1.40
C VAL A 32 2.00 -6.03 0.55
N ILE A 33 2.64 -6.57 -0.49
CA ILE A 33 2.06 -7.62 -1.33
C ILE A 33 1.75 -8.87 -0.49
N ALA A 34 2.70 -9.33 0.32
CA ALA A 34 2.51 -10.51 1.17
C ALA A 34 1.35 -10.33 2.17
N VAL A 35 1.30 -9.18 2.85
CA VAL A 35 0.23 -8.87 3.82
C VAL A 35 -1.12 -8.76 3.11
N THR A 36 -1.18 -8.13 1.94
CA THR A 36 -2.42 -7.99 1.17
C THR A 36 -2.95 -9.35 0.75
N PHE A 37 -2.09 -10.25 0.26
CA PHE A 37 -2.49 -11.62 -0.07
C PHE A 37 -3.00 -12.39 1.15
N MET A 38 -2.33 -12.25 2.30
CA MET A 38 -2.76 -12.90 3.54
C MET A 38 -4.14 -12.42 4.00
N VAL A 39 -4.37 -11.11 3.98
CA VAL A 39 -5.67 -10.51 4.34
C VAL A 39 -6.75 -10.92 3.34
N ALA A 40 -6.46 -10.89 2.04
CA ALA A 40 -7.41 -11.31 1.01
C ALA A 40 -7.79 -12.79 1.15
N ALA A 41 -6.84 -13.67 1.43
CA ALA A 41 -7.11 -15.08 1.68
C ALA A 41 -7.97 -15.27 2.94
N TYR A 42 -7.69 -14.56 4.03
CA TYR A 42 -8.48 -14.62 5.25
C TYR A 42 -9.92 -14.15 5.02
N LEU A 43 -10.11 -12.97 4.43
CA LEU A 43 -11.44 -12.44 4.13
C LEU A 43 -12.20 -13.36 3.19
N GLY A 44 -11.58 -13.83 2.11
CA GLY A 44 -12.22 -14.77 1.19
C GLY A 44 -12.64 -16.08 1.86
N LEU A 45 -11.84 -16.61 2.80
CA LEU A 45 -12.21 -17.80 3.56
C LEU A 45 -13.41 -17.55 4.48
N VAL A 46 -13.44 -16.39 5.14
CA VAL A 46 -14.55 -15.97 6.00
C VAL A 46 -15.83 -15.76 5.19
N ASP A 47 -15.74 -15.13 4.02
CA ASP A 47 -16.88 -14.90 3.13
C ASP A 47 -17.48 -16.23 2.62
N LEU A 48 -16.62 -17.20 2.28
CA LEU A 48 -17.05 -18.55 1.88
C LEU A 48 -17.73 -19.30 3.02
N LEU A 49 -17.16 -19.22 4.24
CA LEU A 49 -17.76 -19.83 5.43
C LEU A 49 -19.10 -19.19 5.77
N LEU A 50 -19.19 -17.87 5.76
CA LEU A 50 -20.43 -17.15 6.00
C LEU A 50 -21.49 -17.51 4.95
N THR A 51 -21.13 -17.53 3.67
CA THR A 51 -22.07 -17.90 2.59
C THR A 51 -22.58 -19.34 2.74
N ALA A 52 -21.71 -20.28 3.11
CA ALA A 52 -22.09 -21.66 3.36
C ALA A 52 -23.01 -21.82 4.59
N VAL A 53 -22.80 -21.03 5.64
CA VAL A 53 -23.65 -21.02 6.83
C VAL A 53 -25.00 -20.34 6.55
N PHE A 54 -24.99 -19.18 5.88
CA PHE A 54 -26.21 -18.46 5.52
C PHE A 54 -27.08 -19.27 4.57
N SER A 55 -26.51 -19.93 3.56
CA SER A 55 -27.29 -20.77 2.63
C SER A 55 -27.96 -21.94 3.33
N ARG A 56 -27.34 -22.49 4.38
CA ARG A 56 -27.91 -23.55 5.22
C ARG A 56 -29.00 -23.06 6.19
N ILE A 57 -29.04 -21.77 6.52
CA ILE A 57 -29.99 -21.19 7.47
C ILE A 57 -31.19 -20.55 6.76
N VAL A 58 -30.99 -19.97 5.58
CA VAL A 58 -32.02 -19.26 4.80
C VAL A 58 -32.86 -20.22 3.93
N GLN A 59 -32.36 -21.42 3.66
CA GLN A 59 -33.09 -22.51 3.00
C GLN A 59 -33.79 -23.38 4.03
#